data_AF-A0A7K1UI24-F1
#
_entry.id   AF-A0A7K1UI24-F1
#
_cell.length_a   1.000
_cell.length_b   1.000
_cell.length_c   1.000
_cell.angle_alpha   90.00
_cell.angle_beta   90.00
_cell.angle_gamma   90.00
#
_symmetry.space_group_name_H-M   'P 1'
#
loop_
_entity.id
_entity.type
_entity.pdbx_description
1 polymer ?
#
loop_
_entity_poly.entity_id
_entity_poly.type
_entity_poly.pdbx_seq_one_letter_code
_entity_poly.pdbx_strand_id
1 'polypeptide(L)'
;MAFLRYSVLRLGFFALGFFLAYTAIPLGLLPRMLVALAVGFVISAAVGYLFFNSWRLAAAEQLAGWLGRRRPSSAESADNAAEDQLAEQFHEEVDAQQQAIQKELRREDPEADR
;
A
#
# COMPACT_ATOMS: atom_id res chain seq x y z
N MET A 1 -13.57 -1.85 -17.70
CA MET A 1 -14.36 -2.46 -16.59
C MET A 1 -13.57 -2.56 -15.29
N ALA A 2 -12.24 -2.65 -15.34
CA ALA A 2 -11.39 -2.74 -14.14
C ALA A 2 -11.60 -1.57 -13.19
N PHE A 3 -11.67 -0.34 -13.72
CA PHE A 3 -11.92 0.87 -12.91
C PHE A 3 -13.21 0.78 -12.09
N LEU A 4 -14.32 0.35 -12.70
CA LEU A 4 -15.61 0.25 -12.02
C LEU A 4 -15.58 -0.83 -10.93
N ARG A 5 -15.05 -2.01 -11.24
CA ARG A 5 -14.93 -3.12 -10.27
C ARG A 5 -14.08 -2.71 -9.06
N TYR A 6 -12.94 -2.09 -9.32
CA TYR A 6 -12.05 -1.61 -8.26
C TYR A 6 -12.70 -0.49 -7.42
N SER A 7 -13.44 0.42 -8.06
CA SER A 7 -14.15 1.50 -7.36
C SER A 7 -15.27 0.98 -6.48
N VAL A 8 -16.08 0.03 -6.97
CA VAL A 8 -17.16 -0.61 -6.18
C VAL A 8 -16.57 -1.38 -5.00
N LEU A 9 -15.47 -2.11 -5.22
CA LEU A 9 -14.76 -2.81 -4.15
C LEU A 9 -14.28 -1.85 -3.07
N ARG A 10 -13.64 -0.74 -3.45
CA ARG A 10 -13.22 0.31 -2.51
C ARG A 10 -14.40 0.91 -1.74
N LEU A 11 -15.51 1.17 -2.43
CA LEU A 11 -16.71 1.71 -1.80
C LEU A 11 -17.32 0.72 -0.80
N GLY A 12 -17.29 -0.58 -1.10
CA GLY A 12 -17.74 -1.65 -0.19
C GLY A 12 -16.92 -1.69 1.10
N PHE A 13 -15.58 -1.71 0.99
CA PHE A 13 -14.70 -1.68 2.17
C PHE A 13 -14.82 -0.38 2.96
N PHE A 14 -14.99 0.76 2.26
CA PHE A 14 -15.23 2.05 2.91
C PHE A 14 -16.53 2.03 3.71
N ALA A 15 -17.64 1.58 3.11
CA ALA A 15 -18.94 1.54 3.76
C ALA A 15 -18.91 0.61 4.99
N LEU A 16 -18.27 -0.55 4.87
CA LEU A 16 -18.11 -1.49 5.97
C LEU A 16 -17.27 -0.88 7.12
N GLY A 17 -16.10 -0.32 6.80
CA GLY A 17 -15.23 0.32 7.79
C GLY A 17 -15.88 1.53 8.46
N PHE A 18 -16.56 2.37 7.68
CA PHE A 18 -17.33 3.51 8.18
C PHE A 18 -18.43 3.04 9.14
N PHE A 19 -19.24 2.05 8.75
CA PHE A 19 -20.35 1.57 9.57
C PHE A 19 -19.85 0.95 10.89
N LEU A 20 -18.79 0.15 10.85
CA LEU A 20 -18.16 -0.42 12.05
C LEU A 20 -17.63 0.69 12.96
N ALA A 21 -16.89 1.66 12.44
CA ALA A 21 -16.36 2.76 13.23
C ALA A 21 -17.47 3.67 13.80
N TYR A 22 -18.52 3.94 13.02
CA TYR A 22 -19.63 4.79 13.44
C TYR A 22 -20.44 4.16 14.58
N THR A 23 -20.58 2.83 14.60
CA THR A 23 -21.30 2.12 15.66
C THR A 23 -20.44 1.86 16.89
N ALA A 24 -19.13 1.66 16.72
CA ALA A 24 -18.21 1.32 17.80
C ALA A 24 -17.76 2.53 18.65
N ILE A 25 -17.74 3.74 18.08
CA ILE A 25 -17.16 4.91 18.72
C ILE A 25 -18.24 5.68 19.52
N PRO A 26 -18.15 5.75 20.87
CA PRO A 26 -19.11 6.45 21.70
C PRO A 26 -18.79 7.95 21.78
N LEU A 27 -18.90 8.65 20.64
CA LEU A 27 -18.75 10.10 20.54
C LEU A 27 -20.08 10.77 20.14
N GLY A 28 -20.14 12.10 20.31
CA GLY A 28 -21.23 12.91 19.76
C GLY A 28 -21.32 12.79 18.23
N LEU A 29 -22.48 13.15 17.66
CA LEU A 29 -22.82 12.82 16.27
C LEU A 29 -21.80 13.32 15.23
N LEU A 30 -21.42 14.61 15.29
CA LEU A 30 -20.43 15.22 14.39
C LEU A 30 -19.02 14.60 14.52
N PRO A 31 -18.38 14.59 15.71
CA PRO A 31 -17.04 14.02 15.83
C PRO A 31 -17.02 12.52 15.50
N ARG A 32 -18.06 11.78 15.88
CA ARG A 32 -18.20 10.36 15.52
C ARG A 32 -18.24 10.16 14.01
N MET A 33 -19.02 10.97 13.29
CA MET A 33 -19.12 10.88 11.83
C MET A 33 -17.79 11.18 11.16
N LEU A 34 -17.09 12.22 11.58
CA LEU A 34 -15.78 12.59 11.01
C LEU A 34 -14.73 11.50 11.24
N VAL A 35 -14.65 10.96 12.46
CA VAL A 35 -13.71 9.88 12.78
C VAL A 35 -14.05 8.62 11.99
N ALA A 36 -15.33 8.23 11.93
CA ALA A 36 -15.75 7.07 11.15
C ALA A 36 -15.44 7.21 9.66
N LEU A 37 -15.59 8.42 9.10
CA LEU A 37 -15.27 8.72 7.71
C LEU A 37 -13.77 8.60 7.45
N ALA A 38 -12.93 9.14 8.34
CA ALA A 38 -11.48 9.00 8.25
C ALA A 38 -11.05 7.52 8.36
N VAL A 39 -11.57 6.79 9.34
CA VAL A 39 -11.25 5.36 9.55
C VAL A 39 -11.69 4.52 8.37
N GLY A 40 -12.93 4.68 7.88
CA GLY A 40 -13.41 3.97 6.70
C GLY A 40 -12.56 4.25 5.46
N PHE A 41 -12.11 5.49 5.28
CA PHE A 41 -11.22 5.87 4.18
C PHE A 41 -9.86 5.18 4.29
N VAL A 42 -9.24 5.20 5.47
CA VAL A 42 -7.94 4.55 5.72
C VAL A 42 -8.04 3.04 5.49
N ILE A 43 -9.09 2.38 6.00
CA ILE A 43 -9.30 0.94 5.82
C ILE A 43 -9.46 0.60 4.33
N SER A 44 -10.33 1.33 3.62
CA SER A 44 -10.54 1.14 2.19
C SER A 44 -9.25 1.32 1.37
N ALA A 45 -8.46 2.34 1.72
CA ALA A 45 -7.17 2.60 1.08
C ALA A 45 -6.16 1.48 1.36
N ALA A 46 -6.01 1.08 2.62
CA ALA A 46 -5.07 0.04 3.05
C ALA A 46 -5.40 -1.32 2.42
N VAL A 47 -6.66 -1.75 2.48
CA VAL A 47 -7.09 -3.01 1.87
C VAL A 47 -6.87 -2.99 0.36
N GLY A 48 -7.24 -1.89 -0.30
CA GLY A 48 -7.02 -1.72 -1.73
C GLY A 48 -5.54 -1.76 -2.13
N TYR A 49 -4.66 -1.20 -1.30
CA TYR A 49 -3.23 -1.15 -1.56
C TYR A 49 -2.55 -2.51 -1.32
N LEU A 50 -2.84 -3.15 -0.19
CA LEU A 50 -2.17 -4.38 0.23
C LEU A 50 -2.64 -5.62 -0.54
N PHE A 51 -3.95 -5.74 -0.82
CA PHE A 51 -4.51 -6.98 -1.36
C PHE A 51 -4.90 -6.89 -2.85
N PHE A 52 -5.18 -5.69 -3.37
CA PHE A 52 -5.76 -5.50 -4.70
C PHE A 52 -4.84 -4.71 -5.64
N ASN A 53 -3.52 -4.93 -5.55
CA ASN A 53 -2.53 -4.20 -6.35
C ASN A 53 -2.74 -4.35 -7.87
N SER A 54 -3.04 -5.55 -8.36
CA SER A 54 -3.29 -5.80 -9.80
C SER A 54 -4.52 -5.04 -10.31
N TRP A 55 -5.60 -5.01 -9.53
CA TRP A 55 -6.83 -4.29 -9.89
C TRP A 55 -6.64 -2.78 -9.81
N ARG A 56 -5.85 -2.30 -8.84
CA ARG A 56 -5.44 -0.90 -8.70
C ARG A 56 -4.65 -0.43 -9.93
N LEU A 57 -3.65 -1.20 -10.36
CA LEU A 57 -2.83 -0.89 -11.53
C LEU A 57 -3.69 -0.87 -12.81
N ALA A 58 -4.52 -1.89 -13.02
CA ALA A 58 -5.43 -1.94 -14.17
C ALA A 58 -6.44 -0.78 -14.18
N ALA A 59 -6.95 -0.39 -13.01
CA ALA A 59 -7.83 0.78 -12.88
C ALA A 59 -7.09 2.10 -13.18
N ALA A 60 -5.84 2.23 -12.72
CA ALA A 60 -5.01 3.40 -12.97
C ALA A 60 -4.66 3.53 -14.45
N GLU A 61 -4.33 2.43 -15.12
CA GLU A 61 -4.06 2.42 -16.56
C GLU A 61 -5.32 2.78 -17.37
N GLN A 62 -6.48 2.22 -16.99
CA GLN A 62 -7.75 2.55 -17.63
C GLN A 62 -8.09 4.05 -17.46
N LEU A 63 -7.82 4.62 -16.27
CA LEU A 63 -8.04 6.03 -15.99
C LEU A 63 -7.05 6.93 -16.75
N ALA A 64 -5.77 6.54 -16.82
CA ALA A 64 -4.74 7.27 -17.54
C ALA A 64 -5.03 7.35 -19.04
N GLY A 65 -5.51 6.24 -19.63
CA GLY A 65 -5.97 6.21 -21.02
C GLY A 65 -7.14 7.16 -21.28
N TRP A 66 -8.03 7.34 -20.30
CA TRP A 66 -9.17 8.28 -20.42
C TRP A 66 -8.77 9.74 -20.25
N LEU A 67 -7.77 10.02 -19.41
CA LEU A 67 -7.17 11.34 -19.23
C LEU A 67 -6.22 11.75 -20.36
N GLY A 68 -6.03 10.92 -21.39
CA GLY A 68 -5.14 11.21 -22.52
C GLY A 68 -3.66 11.26 -22.16
N ARG A 69 -3.26 10.75 -20.98
CA ARG A 69 -1.86 10.57 -20.64
C ARG A 69 -1.29 9.50 -21.56
N ARG A 70 -0.23 9.84 -22.31
CA ARG A 70 0.47 8.89 -23.17
C ARG A 70 0.89 7.69 -22.33
N ARG A 71 0.57 6.48 -22.80
CA ARG A 71 1.16 5.26 -22.27
C ARG A 71 2.69 5.40 -22.38
N PRO A 72 3.45 5.01 -21.34
CA PRO A 72 4.89 4.86 -21.46
C PRO A 72 5.22 4.04 -22.69
N SER A 73 6.27 4.41 -23.42
CA SER A 73 6.69 3.62 -24.57
C SER A 73 7.13 2.22 -24.11
N SER A 74 7.12 1.22 -25.00
CA SER A 74 7.59 -0.13 -24.64
C SER A 74 9.04 -0.13 -24.14
N ALA A 75 9.86 0.81 -24.65
CA ALA A 75 11.22 1.03 -24.18
C ALA A 75 11.22 1.56 -22.75
N GLU A 76 10.42 2.57 -22.44
CA GLU A 76 10.29 3.16 -21.10
C GLU A 76 9.76 2.15 -20.07
N SER A 77 8.81 1.29 -20.45
CA SER A 77 8.34 0.22 -19.57
C SER A 77 9.40 -0.85 -19.31
N ALA A 78 10.23 -1.15 -20.31
CA ALA A 78 11.30 -2.14 -20.17
C ALA A 78 12.46 -1.59 -19.32
N ASP A 79 12.77 -0.30 -19.48
CA ASP A 79 13.79 0.40 -18.70
C ASP A 79 13.37 0.47 -17.22
N ASN A 80 12.14 0.91 -16.94
CA ASN A 80 11.60 0.92 -15.56
C ASN A 80 11.63 -0.48 -14.92
N ALA A 81 11.30 -1.54 -15.68
CA ALA A 81 11.34 -2.90 -15.15
C ALA A 81 12.77 -3.39 -14.88
N ALA A 82 13.76 -2.92 -15.63
CA ALA A 82 15.17 -3.22 -15.38
C ALA A 82 15.69 -2.42 -14.16
N GLU A 83 15.30 -1.16 -14.02
CA GLU A 83 15.62 -0.33 -12.85
C GLU A 83 15.01 -0.90 -11.57
N ASP A 84 13.75 -1.35 -11.60
CA ASP A 84 13.09 -1.99 -10.45
C ASP A 84 13.83 -3.27 -10.01
N GLN A 85 14.27 -4.11 -10.97
CA GLN A 85 15.04 -5.32 -10.68
C GLN A 85 16.41 -5.00 -10.05
N LEU A 86 17.08 -3.96 -10.56
CA LEU A 86 18.34 -3.49 -9.99
C LEU A 86 18.13 -2.98 -8.56
N ALA A 87 17.09 -2.17 -8.33
CA ALA A 87 16.77 -1.65 -7.00
C ALA A 87 16.52 -2.78 -5.98
N GLU A 88 15.79 -3.82 -6.38
CA GLU A 88 15.49 -4.96 -5.52
C GLU A 88 16.75 -5.76 -5.15
N GLN A 89 17.69 -5.94 -6.10
CA GLN A 89 18.99 -6.55 -5.83
C GLN A 89 19.83 -5.72 -4.85
N PHE A 90 19.88 -4.40 -5.03
CA PHE A 90 20.58 -3.51 -4.10
C PHE A 90 19.99 -3.58 -2.69
N HIS A 91 18.67 -3.68 -2.56
CA HIS A 91 18.01 -3.80 -1.25
C HIS A 91 18.38 -5.12 -0.55
N GLU A 92 18.39 -6.25 -1.27
CA GLU A 92 18.82 -7.54 -0.71
C GLU A 92 20.27 -7.50 -0.19
N GLU A 93 21.19 -6.88 -0.94
CA GLU A 93 22.60 -6.75 -0.52
C GLU A 93 22.75 -5.90 0.75
N VAL A 94 22.06 -4.76 0.82
CA VAL A 94 22.08 -3.88 1.99
C VAL A 94 21.50 -4.58 3.21
N ASP A 95 20.38 -5.28 3.07
CA ASP A 95 19.75 -6.01 4.16
C ASP A 95 20.64 -7.14 4.67
N ALA A 96 21.30 -7.87 3.77
CA ALA A 96 22.26 -8.92 4.13
C ALA A 96 23.46 -8.34 4.90
N GLN A 97 23.98 -7.19 4.47
CA GLN A 97 25.09 -6.51 5.15
C GLN A 97 24.69 -6.01 6.54
N GLN A 98 23.51 -5.40 6.68
CA GLN A 98 22.99 -4.94 7.96
C GLN A 98 22.80 -6.11 8.94
N GLN A 99 22.28 -7.25 8.47
CA GLN A 99 22.15 -8.45 9.30
C GLN A 99 23.50 -9.01 9.73
N ALA A 100 24.53 -8.95 8.88
CA ALA A 100 25.88 -9.39 9.23
C ALA A 100 26.48 -8.51 10.34
N ILE A 101 26.38 -7.18 10.19
CA ILE A 101 26.83 -6.21 11.20
C ILE A 101 26.09 -6.40 12.52
N GLN A 102 24.77 -6.61 12.48
CA GLN A 102 23.96 -6.81 13.68
C GLN A 102 24.31 -8.13 14.41
N LYS A 103 24.61 -9.20 13.65
CA LYS A 103 25.08 -10.47 14.24
C LYS A 103 26.46 -10.34 14.87
N GLU A 104 27.35 -9.53 14.29
CA GLU A 104 28.68 -9.28 14.82
C GLU A 104 28.61 -8.46 16.12
N LEU A 105 27.85 -7.36 16.13
CA LEU A 105 27.54 -6.59 17.34
C LEU A 105 26.93 -7.45 18.46
N ARG A 106 25.99 -8.35 18.12
CA ARG A 106 25.38 -9.26 19.10
C ARG A 106 26.36 -10.32 19.63
N ARG A 107 27.38 -10.70 18.86
CA ARG A 107 28.43 -11.62 19.32
C ARG A 107 29.43 -10.95 20.25
N GLU A 108 29.70 -9.66 20.04
CA GLU A 108 30.63 -8.89 20.88
C GLU A 108 30.05 -8.48 22.24
N ASP A 109 28.72 -8.57 22.43
CA ASP A 109 28.03 -8.16 23.66
C ASP A 109 27.30 -9.34 24.37
N PRO A 110 28.03 -10.33 24.92
CA PRO A 110 27.43 -11.52 25.56
C PRO A 110 26.86 -11.27 26.97
N GLU A 111 26.94 -10.04 27.51
CA GLU A 111 26.50 -9.73 28.89
C GLU A 111 25.05 -9.20 29.00
N ALA A 112 24.33 -8.97 27.91
CA ALA A 112 22.98 -8.40 27.94
C ALA A 112 21.85 -9.40 28.31
N ASP A 113 22.17 -10.67 28.58
CA ASP A 113 21.21 -11.75 28.85
C ASP A 113 21.39 -12.39 30.24
N ARG A 114 22.01 -11.66 31.19
CA ARG A 114 22.07 -12.04 32.62
C ARG A 114 21.21 -11.13 33.49
#